data_AF-A0A0G1EN77-F1
#
_entry.id   AF-A0A0G1EN77-F1
#
_cell.length_a   1.000
_cell.length_b   1.000
_cell.length_c   1.000
_cell.angle_alpha   90.00
_cell.angle_beta   90.00
_cell.angle_gamma   90.00
#
_symmetry.space_group_name_H-M   'P 1'
#
loop_
_entity.id
_entity.type
_entity.pdbx_description
1 polymer ?
#
loop_
_entity_poly.entity_id
_entity_poly.type
_entity_poly.pdbx_seq_one_letter_code
_entity_poly.pdbx_strand_id
1 'polypeptide(L)'
;WQELGGFDNKFFLWFEEVDFCKRVNLAGYEVWYDHHISLVHIKASSFSQISATARHRYFMKSLVRYLYKHVGLVSAGLVWLLSRPWFIVSYFYDHIISPKTSQAD
;
A
#
# COMPACT_ATOMS: atom_id res chain seq x y z
N TRP A 1 -0.83 -6.28 -20.86
CA TRP A 1 -0.87 -7.12 -19.63
C TRP A 1 0.19 -8.22 -19.66
N GLN A 2 0.12 -9.17 -20.60
CA GLN A 2 1.02 -10.33 -20.66
C GLN A 2 2.51 -9.95 -20.82
N GLU A 3 2.81 -9.00 -21.70
CA GLU A 3 4.17 -8.49 -21.94
C GLU A 3 4.84 -7.96 -20.66
N LEU A 4 4.06 -7.28 -19.81
CA LEU A 4 4.54 -6.72 -18.55
C LEU A 4 4.51 -7.73 -17.40
N GLY A 5 4.10 -8.98 -17.64
CA GLY A 5 3.97 -10.00 -16.58
C GLY A 5 2.89 -9.69 -15.53
N GLY A 6 1.89 -8.86 -15.87
CA GLY A 6 0.80 -8.50 -14.97
C GLY A 6 1.22 -7.72 -13.72
N PHE A 7 0.45 -7.84 -12.64
CA PHE A 7 0.78 -7.26 -11.33
C PHE A 7 1.91 -8.03 -10.63
N ASP A 8 2.69 -7.30 -9.85
CA ASP A 8 3.77 -7.87 -9.05
C ASP A 8 3.21 -8.42 -7.72
N ASN A 9 3.00 -9.75 -7.68
CA ASN A 9 2.37 -10.47 -6.55
C ASN A 9 3.10 -10.36 -5.19
N LYS A 10 4.27 -9.71 -5.15
CA LYS A 10 4.96 -9.42 -3.89
C LYS A 10 4.43 -8.15 -3.22
N PHE A 11 3.64 -7.33 -3.92
CA PHE A 11 2.72 -6.38 -3.28
C PHE A 11 1.48 -7.15 -2.80
N PHE A 12 1.07 -6.91 -1.56
CA PHE A 12 -0.18 -7.48 -1.02
C PHE A 12 -1.33 -6.47 -1.08
N LEU A 13 -1.02 -5.22 -0.72
CA LEU A 13 -1.95 -4.09 -0.74
C LEU A 13 -1.13 -2.80 -0.90
N TRP A 14 -1.64 -1.89 -1.73
CA TRP A 14 -1.00 -0.64 -2.13
C TRP A 14 0.22 -0.81 -3.02
N PHE A 15 0.37 0.12 -3.95
CA PHE A 15 1.50 0.26 -4.88
C PHE A 15 1.58 -0.81 -5.97
N GLU A 16 0.72 -1.84 -5.98
CA GLU A 16 0.65 -2.80 -7.09
C GLU A 16 0.25 -2.13 -8.40
N GLU A 17 -0.73 -1.22 -8.33
CA GLU A 17 -1.27 -0.45 -9.43
C GLU A 17 -0.29 0.65 -9.84
N VAL A 18 0.34 1.32 -8.87
CA VAL A 18 1.35 2.36 -9.12
C VAL A 18 2.58 1.77 -9.81
N ASP A 19 3.05 0.59 -9.35
CA ASP A 19 4.11 -0.18 -10.01
C ASP A 19 3.75 -0.52 -11.44
N PHE A 20 2.53 -1.03 -11.66
CA PHE A 20 2.07 -1.44 -12.98
C PHE A 20 1.98 -0.25 -13.94
N CYS A 21 1.32 0.86 -13.54
CA CYS A 21 1.23 2.07 -14.35
C CYS A 21 2.62 2.64 -14.69
N LYS A 22 3.58 2.61 -13.74
CA LYS A 22 4.96 3.01 -14.03
C LYS A 22 5.62 2.11 -15.07
N ARG A 23 5.43 0.78 -15.00
CA ARG A 23 5.96 -0.16 -15.99
C ARG A 23 5.28 -0.05 -17.36
N VAL A 24 3.98 0.24 -17.39
CA VAL A 24 3.24 0.55 -18.63
C VAL A 24 3.88 1.76 -19.33
N ASN A 25 4.06 2.87 -18.60
CA ASN A 25 4.72 4.06 -19.14
C ASN A 25 6.15 3.79 -19.61
N LEU A 26 6.95 3.03 -18.84
CA LEU A 26 8.34 2.69 -19.21
C LEU A 26 8.43 1.78 -20.45
N ALA A 27 7.38 1.03 -20.76
CA ALA A 27 7.28 0.21 -21.97
C ALA A 27 6.74 1.00 -23.18
N GLY A 28 6.56 2.33 -23.05
CA GLY A 28 6.10 3.19 -24.14
C GLY A 28 4.58 3.19 -24.36
N TYR A 29 3.82 2.58 -23.45
CA TYR A 29 2.37 2.63 -23.47
C TYR A 29 1.84 3.82 -22.66
N GLU A 30 0.60 4.20 -22.93
CA GLU A 30 -0.08 5.32 -22.27
C GLU A 30 -0.97 4.84 -21.11
N VAL A 31 -1.11 5.69 -20.08
CA VAL A 31 -2.05 5.51 -18.98
C VAL A 31 -3.07 6.64 -19.04
N TRP A 32 -4.32 6.31 -19.37
CA TRP A 32 -5.41 7.27 -19.55
C TRP A 32 -6.36 7.29 -18.35
N TYR A 33 -6.86 8.48 -18.03
CA TYR A 33 -7.96 8.70 -17.09
C TYR A 33 -9.15 9.27 -17.85
N ASP A 34 -10.31 8.62 -17.74
CA ASP A 34 -11.56 9.07 -18.35
C ASP A 34 -12.49 9.62 -17.27
N HIS A 35 -12.74 10.94 -17.32
CA HIS A 35 -13.62 11.62 -16.38
C HIS A 35 -15.12 11.40 -16.67
N HIS A 36 -15.49 10.87 -17.84
CA HIS A 36 -16.87 10.52 -18.17
C HIS A 36 -17.31 9.22 -17.49
N ILE A 37 -16.37 8.40 -17.03
CA ILE A 37 -16.63 7.17 -16.30
C ILE A 37 -16.51 7.44 -14.80
N SER A 38 -17.60 7.22 -14.06
CA SER A 38 -17.63 7.38 -12.60
C SER A 38 -18.09 6.11 -11.91
N LEU A 39 -17.44 5.78 -10.80
CA LEU A 39 -17.78 4.64 -9.93
C LEU A 39 -17.80 5.12 -8.48
N VAL A 40 -18.73 4.59 -7.68
CA VAL A 40 -18.77 4.86 -6.24
C VAL A 40 -17.88 3.87 -5.52
N HIS A 41 -16.84 4.37 -4.85
CA HIS A 41 -15.98 3.56 -3.99
C HIS A 41 -16.28 3.86 -2.51
N ILE A 42 -16.77 2.85 -1.79
CA ILE A 42 -17.01 2.97 -0.35
C ILE A 42 -15.67 2.93 0.38
N LYS A 43 -15.22 4.11 0.84
CA LYS A 43 -13.92 4.28 1.47
C LYS A 43 -13.79 3.37 2.69
N ALA A 44 -12.69 2.64 2.74
CA ALA A 44 -12.21 1.92 3.92
C ALA A 44 -13.13 0.84 4.50
N SER A 45 -14.12 0.35 3.74
CA SER A 45 -15.03 -0.71 4.19
C SER A 45 -14.29 -1.98 4.64
N SER A 46 -13.20 -2.35 3.96
CA SER A 46 -12.38 -3.52 4.32
C SER A 46 -11.35 -3.24 5.41
N PHE A 47 -11.11 -1.97 5.75
CA PHE A 47 -10.10 -1.58 6.74
C PHE A 47 -10.62 -1.62 8.18
N SER A 48 -11.93 -1.70 8.39
CA SER A 48 -12.53 -1.88 9.73
C SER A 48 -12.07 -3.18 10.40
N GLN A 49 -11.71 -4.19 9.60
CA GLN A 49 -11.30 -5.52 10.06
C GLN A 49 -9.80 -5.62 10.37
N ILE A 50 -9.01 -4.59 10.03
CA ILE A 50 -7.55 -4.62 10.11
C ILE A 50 -7.07 -3.56 11.12
N SER A 51 -6.25 -3.98 12.09
CA SER A 51 -5.71 -3.06 13.11
C SER A 51 -4.83 -1.98 12.46
N ALA A 52 -4.66 -0.83 13.12
CA ALA A 52 -3.77 0.22 12.65
C ALA A 52 -2.33 -0.28 12.49
N THR A 53 -1.86 -1.12 13.42
CA THR A 53 -0.53 -1.75 13.34
C THR A 53 -0.41 -2.65 12.11
N ALA A 54 -1.42 -3.47 11.81
CA ALA A 54 -1.42 -4.34 10.64
C ALA A 54 -1.49 -3.54 9.33
N ARG A 55 -2.35 -2.51 9.26
CA ARG A 55 -2.41 -1.57 8.13
C ARG A 55 -1.06 -0.90 7.89
N HIS A 56 -0.43 -0.38 8.94
CA HIS A 56 0.88 0.24 8.84
C HIS A 56 1.93 -0.75 8.33
N ARG A 57 1.93 -1.98 8.83
CA ARG A 57 2.85 -3.04 8.36
C ARG A 57 2.69 -3.33 6.88
N TYR A 58 1.44 -3.49 6.40
CA TYR A 58 1.18 -3.75 4.98
C TYR A 58 1.62 -2.58 4.11
N PHE A 59 1.28 -1.35 4.51
CA PHE A 59 1.68 -0.15 3.80
C PHE A 59 3.20 -0.03 3.71
N MET A 60 3.92 -0.19 4.82
CA MET A 60 5.38 -0.08 4.84
C MET A 60 6.05 -1.19 4.02
N LYS A 61 5.53 -2.42 4.07
CA LYS A 61 6.03 -3.52 3.24
C LYS A 61 5.95 -3.17 1.75
N SER A 62 4.81 -2.65 1.30
CA SER A 62 4.60 -2.27 -0.09
C SER A 62 5.40 -1.02 -0.49
N LEU A 63 5.44 0.02 0.35
CA LEU A 63 6.22 1.23 0.08
C LEU A 63 7.72 0.94 -0.04
N VAL A 64 8.31 0.20 0.91
CA VAL A 64 9.73 -0.16 0.88
C VAL A 64 10.04 -0.99 -0.36
N ARG A 65 9.14 -1.91 -0.75
CA ARG A 65 9.27 -2.68 -2.00
C ARG A 65 9.26 -1.77 -3.23
N TYR A 66 8.32 -0.82 -3.30
CA TYR A 66 8.22 0.12 -4.42
C TYR A 66 9.49 0.96 -4.54
N LEU A 67 9.96 1.53 -3.43
CA LEU A 67 11.20 2.31 -3.38
C LEU A 67 12.41 1.48 -3.80
N TYR A 68 12.52 0.25 -3.32
CA TYR A 68 13.61 -0.64 -3.71
C TYR A 68 13.62 -0.89 -5.23
N LYS A 69 12.44 -1.12 -5.83
CA LYS A 69 12.30 -1.44 -7.25
C LYS A 69 12.52 -0.23 -8.16
N HIS A 70 12.11 0.97 -7.73
CA HIS A 70 11.96 2.13 -8.63
C HIS A 70 12.80 3.36 -8.30
N VAL A 71 13.39 3.43 -7.10
CA VAL A 71 14.15 4.58 -6.62
C VAL A 71 15.56 4.16 -6.20
N GLY A 72 15.68 3.07 -5.44
CA GLY A 72 16.95 2.45 -5.09
C GLY A 72 17.04 2.01 -3.63
N LEU A 73 18.06 1.19 -3.33
CA LEU A 73 18.25 0.55 -2.04
C LEU A 73 18.39 1.52 -0.86
N VAL A 74 19.09 2.65 -1.06
CA VAL A 74 19.29 3.65 -0.01
C VAL A 74 17.96 4.24 0.44
N SER A 75 17.10 4.65 -0.50
CA SER A 75 15.78 5.21 -0.18
C SER A 75 14.88 4.20 0.55
N ALA A 76 14.88 2.95 0.09
CA ALA A 76 14.15 1.86 0.72
C ALA A 76 14.64 1.58 2.15
N GLY A 77 15.96 1.56 2.35
CA GLY A 77 16.59 1.37 3.65
C GLY A 77 16.30 2.50 4.62
N LEU A 78 16.40 3.76 4.18
CA LEU A 78 16.09 4.93 5.00
C LEU A 78 14.63 4.94 5.45
N VAL A 79 13.68 4.74 4.53
CA VAL A 79 12.25 4.70 4.88
C VAL A 79 11.95 3.52 5.80
N TRP A 80 12.53 2.34 5.54
CA TRP A 80 12.37 1.18 6.41
C TRP A 80 12.87 1.46 7.85
N LEU A 81 14.06 2.06 8.00
CA LEU A 81 14.62 2.41 9.32
C LEU A 81 13.79 3.48 10.03
N LEU A 82 13.41 4.54 9.32
CA LEU A 82 12.70 5.68 9.87
C LEU A 82 11.24 5.39 10.18
N SER A 83 10.65 4.34 9.60
CA SER A 83 9.26 3.93 9.89
C SER A 83 9.09 3.24 11.24
N ARG A 84 10.16 2.77 11.90
CA ARG A 84 10.08 1.99 13.16
C ARG A 84 9.36 2.70 14.32
N PRO A 85 9.57 4.00 14.58
CA PRO A 85 8.83 4.72 15.61
C PRO A 85 7.32 4.73 15.34
N TRP A 86 6.90 4.72 14.08
CA TRP A 86 5.48 4.74 13.74
C TRP A 86 4.77 3.43 14.08
N PHE A 87 5.48 2.29 14.09
CA PHE A 87 4.92 1.04 14.61
C PHE A 87 4.51 1.17 16.08
N ILE A 88 5.33 1.84 16.89
CA ILE A 88 5.06 2.07 18.32
C ILE A 88 3.80 2.94 18.46
N VAL A 89 3.70 4.02 17.69
CA VAL A 89 2.50 4.88 17.68
C VAL A 89 1.26 4.09 17.25
N SER A 90 1.35 3.31 16.18
CA SER A 90 0.22 2.49 15.68
C SER A 90 -0.21 1.41 16.69
N TYR A 91 0.74 0.87 17.45
CA TYR A 91 0.48 -0.08 18.51
C TYR A 91 -0.27 0.56 19.68
N PHE A 92 0.19 1.71 20.17
CA PHE A 92 -0.52 2.45 21.22
C PHE A 92 -1.90 2.92 20.77
N TYR A 93 -2.04 3.33 19.50
CA TYR A 93 -3.35 3.67 18.92
C TYR A 93 -4.32 2.48 19.00
N ASP A 94 -3.86 1.29 18.62
CA ASP A 94 -4.66 0.06 18.67
C ASP A 94 -5.06 -0.35 20.11
N HIS A 95 -4.30 0.04 21.14
CA HIS A 95 -4.52 -0.42 22.52
C HIS A 95 -5.13 0.64 23.46
N ILE A 96 -4.99 1.93 23.16
CA ILE A 96 -5.45 3.03 24.02
C ILE A 96 -6.68 3.73 23.42
N ILE A 97 -6.66 4.02 22.11
CA ILE A 97 -7.63 4.92 21.47
C ILE A 97 -8.74 4.14 20.78
N SER A 98 -8.37 3.07 20.09
CA SER A 98 -9.31 2.22 19.37
C SER A 98 -9.05 0.75 19.74
N PRO A 99 -9.23 0.36 21.01
CA PRO A 99 -9.21 -1.06 21.37
C PRO A 99 -10.22 -1.75 20.46
N LYS A 100 -9.78 -2.77 19.72
CA LYS A 100 -10.67 -3.51 18.81
C LYS A 100 -11.93 -3.86 19.59
N THR A 101 -13.04 -3.21 19.26
CA THR A 101 -14.35 -3.65 19.71
C THR A 101 -14.48 -5.08 19.24
N SER A 102 -14.56 -6.00 20.19
CA SER A 102 -15.21 -7.29 20.03
C SER A 102 -16.48 -7.10 19.20
N GLN A 103 -16.42 -7.47 17.92
CA GLN A 103 -17.54 -8.11 17.23
C GLN A 103 -17.18 -9.61 17.35
N ALA A 104 -17.83 -10.50 18.11
CA ALA A 104 -19.23 -10.55 18.52
C ALA A 104 -20.15 -10.16 17.35
N ASP A 105 -20.10 -10.96 16.28
CA ASP A 105 -21.03 -12.06 16.03
C ASP A 105 -20.42 -13.06 15.02
#